data_AF-A0A1H6YNM7-F1
#
_entry.id   AF-A0A1H6YNM7-F1
#
_cell.length_a   1.000
_cell.length_b   1.000
_cell.length_c   1.000
_cell.angle_alpha   90.00
_cell.angle_beta   90.00
_cell.angle_gamma   90.00
#
_symmetry.space_group_name_H-M   'P 1'
#
loop_
_entity.id
_entity.type
_entity.pdbx_description
1 polymer ?
#
loop_
_entity_poly.entity_id
_entity_poly.type
_entity_poly.pdbx_seq_one_letter_code
_entity_poly.pdbx_strand_id
1 'polypeptide(L)'
;MVGVDKTRIFPPMKDYPALKKECQTNSDFTARIIDEFLVYYAADKDKLGKEADLRLGSYRHISADMDKSWLNMLKSQYIVHRVMKAGGLIHKYVNHAAISRMPEEDRDWLRKQAETPWKFSFSRILDSPEKDFYSMEDLFTGEEYLLYSTGISHILAQQGEMETWFNLIGYNGACWQTFGPISGFQSFSADDIFFFATELNPMIASEEELLADVAKNPVPYMMLFARSNYPLTVHEGEVLELIIFGIEEQEVPVASMEKDFLVDQVASVYRIRLKDWEGKPHFAAAYYDSEERFLQVTAMTQRGYAVLAEALRKHRLPVEEEADIYLRPAMLTATEELLKREIELMPYELLFEKEDPEVEEELERLNAFIGLALPDLNAGKEPDVERLAAQVGLDLEANRDAIQQIFAEFHKKMKK
;
A
#
# COMPACT_ATOMS: atom_id res chain seq x y z
N MET A 1 12.45 25.58 25.18
CA MET A 1 13.30 25.00 26.25
C MET A 1 12.41 24.51 27.38
N VAL A 2 12.09 23.22 27.37
CA VAL A 2 11.77 22.41 28.56
C VAL A 2 12.45 21.08 28.27
N GLY A 3 13.41 20.70 29.11
CA GLY A 3 14.23 19.50 28.92
C GLY A 3 13.39 18.25 29.11
N VAL A 4 13.32 17.41 28.07
CA VAL A 4 12.80 16.06 28.16
C VAL A 4 13.98 15.15 28.50
N ASP A 5 13.98 14.67 29.74
CA ASP A 5 14.88 13.63 30.22
C ASP A 5 14.54 12.32 29.50
N LYS A 6 15.26 12.04 28.41
CA LYS A 6 15.17 10.78 27.65
C LYS A 6 16.17 9.76 28.20
N THR A 7 16.04 9.39 29.48
CA THR A 7 16.51 8.06 29.89
C THR A 7 15.51 7.03 29.36
N ARG A 8 15.67 6.62 28.10
CA ARG A 8 15.13 5.33 27.62
C ARG A 8 15.73 4.28 28.55
N ILE A 9 14.92 3.76 29.45
CA ILE A 9 15.25 2.58 30.25
C ILE A 9 15.35 1.44 29.24
N PHE A 10 16.57 1.16 28.76
CA PHE A 10 16.81 0.01 27.90
C PHE A 10 16.34 -1.24 28.68
N PRO A 11 15.41 -2.05 28.14
CA PRO A 11 15.11 -3.34 28.75
C PRO A 11 16.41 -4.16 28.85
N PRO A 12 16.54 -5.07 29.83
CA PRO A 12 17.74 -5.89 29.98
C PRO A 12 18.10 -6.53 28.64
N MET A 13 19.38 -6.52 28.26
CA MET A 13 19.86 -7.14 27.01
C MET A 13 19.28 -8.54 26.91
N LYS A 14 18.40 -8.73 25.93
CA LYS A 14 17.82 -10.04 25.63
C LYS A 14 18.95 -10.96 25.17
N ASP A 15 18.94 -12.22 25.62
CA ASP A 15 19.85 -13.26 25.12
C ASP A 15 19.39 -13.68 23.71
N TYR A 16 19.78 -12.88 22.70
CA TYR A 16 19.40 -13.14 21.31
C TYR A 16 19.87 -14.49 20.77
N PRO A 17 21.06 -15.03 21.13
CA PRO A 17 21.42 -16.40 20.81
C PRO A 17 20.43 -17.45 21.33
N ALA A 18 19.98 -17.34 22.59
CA ALA A 18 18.96 -18.23 23.14
C ALA A 18 17.61 -18.07 22.42
N LEU A 19 17.15 -16.82 22.23
CA LEU A 19 15.92 -16.51 21.49
C LEU A 19 15.96 -17.06 20.06
N LYS A 20 17.09 -16.95 19.37
CA LYS A 20 17.25 -17.46 18.01
C LYS A 20 17.05 -18.97 17.95
N LYS A 21 17.59 -19.70 18.94
CA LYS A 21 17.40 -21.15 19.05
C LYS A 21 15.93 -21.51 19.27
N GLU A 22 15.21 -20.75 20.09
CA GLU A 22 13.77 -20.93 20.28
C GLU A 22 12.98 -20.66 18.99
N CYS A 23 13.31 -19.58 18.27
CA CYS A 23 12.69 -19.26 16.99
C CYS A 23 12.91 -20.33 15.93
N GLN A 24 14.13 -20.87 15.86
CA GLN A 24 14.47 -21.97 14.95
C GLN A 24 13.70 -23.25 15.31
N THR A 25 13.63 -23.59 16.59
CA THR A 25 12.85 -24.72 17.07
C THR A 25 11.37 -24.56 16.72
N ASN A 26 10.81 -23.35 16.87
CA ASN A 26 9.44 -23.06 16.47
C ASN A 26 9.21 -23.12 14.95
N SER A 27 10.20 -22.72 14.15
CA SER A 27 10.17 -22.91 12.69
C SER A 27 10.17 -24.39 12.31
N ASP A 28 10.92 -25.23 13.00
CA ASP A 28 10.92 -26.69 12.77
C ASP A 28 9.55 -27.31 13.09
N PHE A 29 8.92 -26.89 14.20
CA PHE A 29 7.55 -27.30 14.52
C PHE A 29 6.55 -26.82 13.46
N THR A 30 6.69 -25.57 13.00
CA THR A 30 5.80 -25.00 11.98
C THR A 30 5.90 -25.77 10.67
N ALA A 31 7.11 -26.07 10.19
CA ALA A 31 7.31 -26.88 8.98
C ALA A 31 6.67 -28.28 9.12
N ARG A 32 6.97 -28.99 10.21
CA ARG A 32 6.48 -30.36 10.44
C ARG A 32 4.98 -30.44 10.71
N ILE A 33 4.42 -29.50 11.45
CA ILE A 33 3.03 -29.59 11.94
C ILE A 33 2.09 -28.79 11.05
N ILE A 34 2.45 -27.56 10.71
CA ILE A 34 1.58 -26.66 9.96
C ILE A 34 1.66 -27.00 8.47
N ASP A 35 2.87 -26.96 7.89
CA ASP A 35 3.05 -27.10 6.45
C ASP A 35 2.79 -28.53 5.98
N GLU A 36 3.33 -29.55 6.67
CA GLU A 36 3.18 -30.95 6.26
C GLU A 36 1.83 -31.59 6.64
N PHE A 37 1.11 -31.03 7.62
CA PHE A 37 -0.14 -31.62 8.11
C PHE A 37 -1.31 -30.64 8.15
N LEU A 38 -1.24 -29.57 8.94
CA LEU A 38 -2.43 -28.80 9.30
C LEU A 38 -3.06 -28.08 8.10
N VAL A 39 -2.24 -27.54 7.21
CA VAL A 39 -2.70 -26.87 5.98
C VAL A 39 -3.54 -27.83 5.13
N TYR A 40 -3.02 -29.03 4.84
CA TYR A 40 -3.73 -30.03 4.04
C TYR A 40 -4.96 -30.57 4.77
N TYR A 41 -4.83 -30.83 6.08
CA TYR A 41 -5.92 -31.34 6.89
C TYR A 41 -7.10 -30.36 6.92
N ALA A 42 -6.84 -29.09 7.20
CA ALA A 42 -7.86 -28.04 7.25
C ALA A 42 -8.43 -27.73 5.85
N ALA A 43 -7.58 -27.79 4.81
CA ALA A 43 -8.01 -27.63 3.43
C ALA A 43 -9.10 -28.64 3.04
N ASP A 44 -8.91 -29.91 3.40
CA ASP A 44 -9.81 -31.00 3.02
C ASP A 44 -10.99 -31.17 3.99
N LYS A 45 -10.73 -31.16 5.30
CA LYS A 45 -11.73 -31.46 6.32
C LYS A 45 -12.74 -30.34 6.49
N ASP A 46 -12.26 -29.10 6.52
CA ASP A 46 -13.08 -27.90 6.73
C ASP A 46 -13.29 -27.11 5.44
N LYS A 47 -12.86 -27.67 4.29
CA LYS A 47 -13.03 -27.09 2.96
C LYS A 47 -12.37 -25.71 2.80
N LEU A 48 -11.40 -25.38 3.66
CA LEU A 48 -10.67 -24.12 3.58
C LEU A 48 -9.87 -24.00 2.28
N GLY A 49 -9.48 -25.11 1.66
CA GLY A 49 -8.81 -25.09 0.37
C GLY A 49 -9.72 -24.57 -0.73
N LYS A 50 -10.97 -25.05 -0.78
CA LYS A 50 -11.99 -24.58 -1.73
C LYS A 50 -12.42 -23.14 -1.43
N GLU A 51 -12.53 -22.78 -0.15
CA GLU A 51 -12.83 -21.41 0.24
C GLU A 51 -11.72 -20.44 -0.21
N ALA A 52 -10.46 -20.79 0.04
CA ALA A 52 -9.31 -20.00 -0.39
C ALA A 52 -9.27 -19.84 -1.92
N ASP A 53 -9.48 -20.93 -2.67
CA ASP A 53 -9.53 -20.87 -4.15
C ASP A 53 -10.65 -19.95 -4.66
N LEU A 54 -11.82 -19.98 -4.00
CA LEU A 54 -12.94 -19.12 -4.36
C LEU A 54 -12.62 -17.65 -4.10
N ARG A 55 -12.07 -17.32 -2.91
CA ARG A 55 -11.76 -15.95 -2.53
C ARG A 55 -10.58 -15.38 -3.31
N LEU A 56 -9.48 -16.12 -3.45
CA LEU A 56 -8.36 -15.69 -4.29
C LEU A 56 -8.80 -15.60 -5.76
N GLY A 57 -9.72 -16.47 -6.18
CA GLY A 57 -10.29 -16.50 -7.52
C GLY A 57 -11.06 -15.23 -7.92
N SER A 58 -11.59 -14.44 -6.98
CA SER A 58 -12.22 -13.15 -7.31
C SER A 58 -11.21 -12.10 -7.78
N TYR A 59 -9.93 -12.30 -7.48
CA TYR A 59 -8.82 -11.43 -7.86
C TYR A 59 -7.94 -12.03 -8.95
N ARG A 60 -8.51 -12.88 -9.83
CA ARG A 60 -7.78 -13.46 -10.97
C ARG A 60 -7.15 -12.42 -11.89
N HIS A 61 -7.74 -11.23 -12.00
CA HIS A 61 -7.17 -10.13 -12.78
C HIS A 61 -5.86 -9.58 -12.20
N ILE A 62 -5.65 -9.72 -10.90
CA ILE A 62 -4.39 -9.35 -10.22
C ILE A 62 -3.43 -10.54 -10.19
N SER A 63 -3.96 -11.72 -9.88
CA SER A 63 -3.16 -12.92 -9.65
C SER A 63 -2.74 -13.66 -10.93
N ALA A 64 -3.25 -13.29 -12.11
CA ALA A 64 -2.91 -13.95 -13.38
C ALA A 64 -1.41 -13.89 -13.70
N ASP A 65 -0.76 -12.79 -13.33
CA ASP A 65 0.67 -12.57 -13.59
C ASP A 65 1.57 -13.08 -12.45
N MET A 66 0.98 -13.65 -11.39
CA MET A 66 1.72 -14.20 -10.26
C MET A 66 2.12 -15.66 -10.52
N ASP A 67 3.32 -16.03 -10.10
CA ASP A 67 3.76 -17.41 -10.14
C ASP A 67 2.81 -18.33 -9.35
N LYS A 68 2.52 -19.50 -9.90
CA LYS A 68 1.62 -20.49 -9.26
C LYS A 68 2.12 -20.89 -7.86
N SER A 69 3.43 -20.94 -7.65
CA SER A 69 4.03 -21.19 -6.33
C SER A 69 3.63 -20.10 -5.34
N TRP A 70 3.62 -18.84 -5.75
CA TRP A 70 3.19 -17.70 -4.93
C TRP A 70 1.73 -17.81 -4.54
N LEU A 71 0.85 -18.12 -5.49
CA LEU A 71 -0.58 -18.33 -5.20
C LEU A 71 -0.82 -19.48 -4.22
N ASN A 72 -0.05 -20.57 -4.32
CA ASN A 72 -0.11 -21.65 -3.36
C ASN A 72 0.34 -21.20 -1.96
N MET A 73 1.37 -20.36 -1.85
CA MET A 73 1.79 -19.80 -0.55
C MET A 73 0.72 -18.88 0.05
N LEU A 74 0.06 -18.03 -0.76
CA LEU A 74 -1.07 -17.22 -0.29
C LEU A 74 -2.22 -18.09 0.20
N LYS A 75 -2.53 -19.17 -0.53
CA LYS A 75 -3.53 -20.15 -0.10
C LYS A 75 -3.17 -20.77 1.25
N SER A 76 -1.93 -21.20 1.44
CA SER A 76 -1.46 -21.75 2.72
C SER A 76 -1.57 -20.72 3.85
N GLN A 77 -1.09 -19.48 3.63
CA GLN A 77 -1.18 -18.40 4.61
C GLN A 77 -2.63 -18.09 5.00
N TYR A 78 -3.54 -18.03 4.02
CA TYR A 78 -4.97 -17.86 4.27
C TYR A 78 -5.54 -18.99 5.14
N ILE A 79 -5.24 -20.25 4.81
CA ILE A 79 -5.71 -21.41 5.56
C ILE A 79 -5.21 -21.35 7.00
N VAL A 80 -3.91 -21.09 7.20
CA VAL A 80 -3.30 -21.00 8.53
C VAL A 80 -3.91 -19.88 9.35
N HIS A 81 -4.08 -18.69 8.77
CA HIS A 81 -4.79 -17.60 9.45
C HIS A 81 -6.19 -18.02 9.88
N ARG A 82 -6.98 -18.69 9.02
CA ARG A 82 -8.34 -19.16 9.37
C ARG A 82 -8.35 -20.18 10.50
N VAL A 83 -7.30 -20.98 10.63
CA VAL A 83 -7.16 -21.95 11.71
C VAL A 83 -6.70 -21.27 13.00
N MET A 84 -5.71 -20.39 12.93
CA MET A 84 -4.97 -19.88 14.07
C MET A 84 -5.48 -18.53 14.62
N LYS A 85 -6.34 -17.82 13.89
CA LYS A 85 -6.88 -16.52 14.35
C LYS A 85 -7.81 -16.64 15.54
N ALA A 86 -8.16 -15.48 16.12
CA ALA A 86 -9.12 -15.42 17.22
C ALA A 86 -10.47 -15.99 16.76
N GLY A 87 -11.02 -16.94 17.54
CA GLY A 87 -12.22 -17.69 17.16
C GLY A 87 -12.01 -18.66 15.99
N GLY A 88 -10.77 -18.99 15.65
CA GLY A 88 -10.38 -19.91 14.59
C GLY A 88 -10.63 -21.39 14.92
N LEU A 89 -10.17 -22.27 14.03
CA LEU A 89 -10.41 -23.71 14.11
C LEU A 89 -9.42 -24.47 15.00
N ILE A 90 -8.36 -23.83 15.51
CA ILE A 90 -7.30 -24.52 16.24
C ILE A 90 -7.83 -25.32 17.45
N HIS A 91 -8.79 -24.77 18.22
CA HIS A 91 -9.38 -25.46 19.38
C HIS A 91 -10.17 -26.73 19.00
N LYS A 92 -10.69 -26.80 17.77
CA LYS A 92 -11.33 -28.00 17.23
C LYS A 92 -10.27 -29.07 16.91
N TYR A 93 -9.11 -28.67 16.43
CA TYR A 93 -8.06 -29.59 16.02
C TYR A 93 -7.25 -30.15 17.19
N VAL A 94 -6.88 -29.34 18.18
CA VAL A 94 -6.10 -29.81 19.35
C VAL A 94 -6.78 -30.96 20.11
N ASN A 95 -8.10 -31.07 20.01
CA ASN A 95 -8.90 -32.13 20.63
C ASN A 95 -9.30 -33.27 19.66
N HIS A 96 -8.87 -33.21 18.40
CA HIS A 96 -9.27 -34.16 17.37
C HIS A 96 -8.40 -35.42 17.37
N ALA A 97 -9.00 -36.58 17.09
CA ALA A 97 -8.35 -37.89 17.08
C ALA A 97 -7.10 -37.98 16.17
N ALA A 98 -7.07 -37.18 15.11
CA ALA A 98 -5.92 -37.09 14.21
C ALA A 98 -4.68 -36.46 14.88
N ILE A 99 -4.89 -35.44 15.72
CA ILE A 99 -3.83 -34.80 16.51
C ILE A 99 -3.41 -35.70 17.68
N SER A 100 -4.34 -36.49 18.25
CA SER A 100 -4.04 -37.42 19.35
C SER A 100 -2.95 -38.45 19.03
N ARG A 101 -2.69 -38.70 17.74
CA ARG A 101 -1.66 -39.64 17.26
C ARG A 101 -0.29 -38.99 17.04
N MET A 102 -0.19 -37.66 17.11
CA MET A 102 1.09 -36.95 17.01
C MET A 102 1.94 -37.18 18.27
N PRO A 103 3.27 -37.02 18.19
CA PRO A 103 4.15 -36.94 19.36
C PRO A 103 3.65 -35.96 20.41
N GLU A 104 3.94 -36.22 21.68
CA GLU A 104 3.47 -35.37 22.78
C GLU A 104 3.96 -33.92 22.66
N GLU A 105 5.22 -33.74 22.27
CA GLU A 105 5.81 -32.42 21.99
C GLU A 105 5.03 -31.61 20.95
N ASP A 106 4.59 -32.25 19.86
CA ASP A 106 3.85 -31.59 18.78
C ASP A 106 2.46 -31.15 19.24
N ARG A 107 1.81 -32.00 20.04
CA ARG A 107 0.49 -31.68 20.61
C ARG A 107 0.58 -30.53 21.61
N ASP A 108 1.61 -30.53 22.44
CA ASP A 108 1.82 -29.47 23.43
C ASP A 108 2.19 -28.15 22.76
N TRP A 109 2.99 -28.20 21.69
CA TRP A 109 3.24 -27.03 20.86
C TRP A 109 1.95 -26.46 20.25
N LEU A 110 1.10 -27.30 19.64
CA LEU A 110 -0.18 -26.86 19.08
C LEU A 110 -1.12 -26.27 20.13
N ARG A 111 -1.13 -26.82 21.35
CA ARG A 111 -1.92 -26.27 22.46
C ARG A 111 -1.45 -24.88 22.85
N LYS A 112 -0.13 -24.67 22.98
CA LYS A 112 0.45 -23.34 23.24
C LYS A 112 0.11 -22.36 22.13
N GLN A 113 0.21 -22.78 20.88
CA GLN A 113 -0.15 -21.93 19.73
C GLN A 113 -1.65 -21.59 19.70
N ALA A 114 -2.51 -22.40 20.31
CA ALA A 114 -3.94 -22.10 20.45
C ALA A 114 -4.24 -21.02 21.51
N GLU A 115 -3.29 -20.73 22.41
CA GLU A 115 -3.48 -19.74 23.50
C GLU A 115 -3.27 -18.30 23.01
N THR A 116 -2.44 -18.10 21.98
CA THR A 116 -2.16 -16.78 21.39
C THR A 116 -2.54 -16.77 19.92
N PRO A 117 -3.67 -16.16 19.56
CA PRO A 117 -4.14 -16.14 18.18
C PRO A 117 -3.15 -15.48 17.22
N TRP A 118 -3.04 -16.03 16.02
CA TRP A 118 -2.24 -15.43 14.96
C TRP A 118 -3.04 -14.30 14.31
N LYS A 119 -2.35 -13.22 13.97
CA LYS A 119 -2.97 -12.04 13.35
C LYS A 119 -2.15 -11.58 12.15
N PHE A 120 -2.83 -11.03 11.16
CA PHE A 120 -2.17 -10.18 10.19
C PHE A 120 -1.84 -8.84 10.86
N SER A 121 -0.66 -8.30 10.57
CA SER A 121 -0.18 -7.03 11.11
C SER A 121 0.37 -6.18 9.99
N PHE A 122 -0.10 -4.93 9.94
CA PHE A 122 0.57 -3.84 9.23
C PHE A 122 1.52 -3.18 10.21
N SER A 123 2.80 -3.13 9.90
CA SER A 123 3.82 -2.73 10.87
C SER A 123 4.99 -2.00 10.23
N ARG A 124 5.71 -1.22 11.03
CA ARG A 124 6.99 -0.61 10.64
C ARG A 124 8.13 -1.09 11.54
N ILE A 125 9.34 -1.09 11.01
CA ILE A 125 10.55 -1.39 11.78
C ILE A 125 10.96 -0.12 12.54
N LEU A 126 11.08 -0.22 13.85
CA LEU A 126 11.62 0.82 14.73
C LEU A 126 13.14 0.68 14.92
N ASP A 127 13.62 -0.56 15.04
CA ASP A 127 15.03 -0.88 15.29
C ASP A 127 15.35 -2.32 14.84
N SER A 128 16.62 -2.63 14.61
CA SER A 128 17.11 -3.99 14.33
C SER A 128 18.19 -4.37 15.35
N PRO A 129 17.80 -4.84 16.54
CA PRO A 129 18.73 -5.02 17.66
C PRO A 129 19.69 -6.21 17.48
N GLU A 130 19.39 -7.16 16.61
CA GLU A 130 20.25 -8.30 16.24
C GLU A 130 19.83 -8.81 14.85
N LYS A 131 20.71 -9.54 14.16
CA LYS A 131 20.41 -10.15 12.86
C LYS A 131 19.14 -11.02 12.92
N ASP A 132 18.24 -10.76 11.97
CA ASP A 132 16.92 -11.38 11.82
C ASP A 132 15.90 -10.99 12.91
N PHE A 133 16.26 -10.10 13.84
CA PHE A 133 15.37 -9.54 14.86
C PHE A 133 15.06 -8.07 14.59
N TYR A 134 13.80 -7.72 14.76
CA TYR A 134 13.27 -6.39 14.49
C TYR A 134 12.35 -5.96 15.64
N SER A 135 12.58 -4.76 16.16
CA SER A 135 11.57 -4.08 16.97
C SER A 135 10.56 -3.50 16.01
N MET A 136 9.33 -3.97 16.08
CA MET A 136 8.22 -3.57 15.20
C MET A 136 7.22 -2.75 16.00
N GLU A 137 6.49 -1.88 15.29
CA GLU A 137 5.28 -1.24 15.78
C GLU A 137 4.15 -1.56 14.81
N ASP A 138 3.02 -2.05 15.33
CA ASP A 138 1.81 -2.22 14.54
C ASP A 138 1.15 -0.84 14.29
N LEU A 139 0.93 -0.51 13.01
CA LEU A 139 0.56 0.83 12.57
C LEU A 139 -0.82 1.29 13.06
N PHE A 140 -1.71 0.36 13.43
CA PHE A 140 -3.11 0.65 13.77
C PHE A 140 -3.44 0.35 15.24
N THR A 141 -2.46 -0.13 16.00
CA THR A 141 -2.63 -0.37 17.45
C THR A 141 -1.55 0.31 18.28
N GLY A 142 -0.44 0.74 17.66
CA GLY A 142 0.74 1.24 18.36
C GLY A 142 1.44 0.16 19.20
N GLU A 143 1.06 -1.12 19.07
CA GLU A 143 1.69 -2.20 19.82
C GLU A 143 3.13 -2.41 19.35
N GLU A 144 4.09 -2.19 20.25
CA GLU A 144 5.49 -2.53 20.01
C GLU A 144 5.79 -3.99 20.34
N TYR A 145 6.49 -4.69 19.44
CA TYR A 145 6.84 -6.09 19.65
C TYR A 145 8.18 -6.48 19.00
N LEU A 146 8.79 -7.55 19.52
CA LEU A 146 9.97 -8.15 18.89
C LEU A 146 9.52 -9.20 17.87
N LEU A 147 9.96 -9.04 16.63
CA LEU A 147 9.71 -9.96 15.52
C LEU A 147 11.01 -10.62 15.09
N TYR A 148 11.00 -11.96 14.95
CA TYR A 148 12.04 -12.71 14.27
C TYR A 148 11.59 -13.08 12.86
N SER A 149 12.35 -12.66 11.84
CA SER A 149 12.09 -13.01 10.45
C SER A 149 13.34 -12.97 9.58
N THR A 150 13.76 -14.12 9.06
CA THR A 150 14.82 -14.20 8.04
C THR A 150 14.35 -13.69 6.67
N GLY A 151 13.03 -13.70 6.41
CA GLY A 151 12.45 -13.19 5.18
C GLY A 151 12.53 -11.67 5.08
N ILE A 152 12.28 -10.97 6.18
CA ILE A 152 12.51 -9.51 6.26
C ILE A 152 13.98 -9.18 5.99
N SER A 153 14.93 -9.90 6.62
CA SER A 153 16.37 -9.74 6.34
C SER A 153 16.70 -9.89 4.85
N HIS A 154 16.08 -10.86 4.19
CA HIS A 154 16.31 -11.11 2.77
C HIS A 154 15.77 -9.99 1.89
N ILE A 155 14.54 -9.52 2.17
CA ILE A 155 13.90 -8.43 1.43
C ILE A 155 14.69 -7.12 1.61
N LEU A 156 15.05 -6.76 2.85
CA LEU A 156 15.85 -5.56 3.14
C LEU A 156 17.21 -5.60 2.40
N ALA A 157 17.86 -6.77 2.37
CA ALA A 157 19.13 -6.93 1.67
C ALA A 157 19.02 -6.77 0.14
N GLN A 158 17.84 -7.03 -0.44
CA GLN A 158 17.61 -6.96 -1.89
C GLN A 158 17.00 -5.64 -2.35
N GLN A 159 16.12 -5.07 -1.54
CA GLN A 159 15.22 -3.98 -1.94
C GLN A 159 15.40 -2.72 -1.10
N GLY A 160 16.18 -2.77 -0.01
CA GLY A 160 16.42 -1.63 0.87
C GLY A 160 15.29 -1.41 1.87
N GLU A 161 15.16 -0.18 2.33
CA GLU A 161 14.17 0.22 3.33
C GLU A 161 12.74 0.11 2.80
N MET A 162 11.82 -0.19 3.72
CA MET A 162 10.39 -0.38 3.45
C MET A 162 9.62 0.52 4.41
N GLU A 163 8.57 1.16 3.91
CA GLU A 163 7.67 2.01 4.69
C GLU A 163 6.81 1.15 5.63
N THR A 164 6.15 0.14 5.04
CA THR A 164 5.17 -0.69 5.74
C THR A 164 5.41 -2.16 5.44
N TRP A 165 5.19 -3.02 6.42
CA TRP A 165 5.21 -4.47 6.30
C TRP A 165 3.83 -5.06 6.55
N PHE A 166 3.39 -6.00 5.72
CA PHE A 166 2.16 -6.76 5.94
C PHE A 166 2.44 -8.25 6.05
N ASN A 167 2.24 -8.80 7.25
CA ASN A 167 2.67 -10.15 7.61
C ASN A 167 1.61 -10.88 8.44
N LEU A 168 1.44 -12.18 8.21
CA LEU A 168 0.83 -13.06 9.22
C LEU A 168 1.87 -13.38 10.29
N ILE A 169 1.57 -13.06 11.54
CA ILE A 169 2.46 -13.29 12.68
C ILE A 169 1.83 -14.19 13.74
N GLY A 170 2.67 -15.02 14.36
CA GLY A 170 2.32 -15.87 15.50
C GLY A 170 3.34 -15.74 16.63
N TYR A 171 2.88 -15.81 17.88
CA TYR A 171 3.74 -15.74 19.06
C TYR A 171 4.27 -17.13 19.42
N ASN A 172 5.59 -17.28 19.56
CA ASN A 172 6.22 -18.57 19.83
C ASN A 172 6.44 -18.85 21.34
N GLY A 173 6.03 -17.93 22.22
CA GLY A 173 6.30 -17.98 23.65
C GLY A 173 7.38 -17.00 24.12
N ALA A 174 8.22 -16.50 23.21
CA ALA A 174 9.31 -15.56 23.50
C ALA A 174 9.34 -14.32 22.59
N CYS A 175 8.94 -14.47 21.33
CA CYS A 175 8.76 -13.36 20.38
C CYS A 175 7.78 -13.74 19.27
N TRP A 176 7.46 -12.77 18.41
CA TRP A 176 6.63 -13.00 17.23
C TRP A 176 7.46 -13.54 16.07
N GLN A 177 6.85 -14.35 15.21
CA GLN A 177 7.46 -14.84 13.96
C GLN A 177 6.49 -14.71 12.80
N THR A 178 7.02 -14.36 11.63
CA THR A 178 6.27 -14.33 10.36
C THR A 178 5.98 -15.73 9.83
N PHE A 179 4.81 -15.93 9.22
CA PHE A 179 4.45 -17.15 8.49
C PHE A 179 4.00 -16.86 7.05
N GLY A 180 4.45 -17.68 6.10
CA GLY A 180 4.05 -17.58 4.70
C GLY A 180 4.71 -16.40 3.98
N PRO A 181 4.07 -15.88 2.90
CA PRO A 181 4.58 -14.71 2.19
C PRO A 181 4.68 -13.47 3.09
N ILE A 182 5.77 -12.74 2.91
CA ILE A 182 6.11 -11.50 3.63
C ILE A 182 6.16 -10.40 2.58
N SER A 183 5.54 -9.26 2.86
CA SER A 183 5.55 -8.12 1.94
C SER A 183 6.01 -6.87 2.67
N GLY A 184 7.06 -6.26 2.13
CA GLY A 184 7.43 -4.88 2.41
C GLY A 184 6.93 -3.99 1.30
N PHE A 185 6.36 -2.85 1.64
CA PHE A 185 5.90 -1.82 0.71
C PHE A 185 6.82 -0.61 0.81
N GLN A 186 7.38 -0.18 -0.30
CA GLN A 186 8.18 1.05 -0.35
C GLN A 186 7.31 2.30 -0.37
N SER A 187 6.10 2.18 -0.92
CA SER A 187 5.24 3.34 -1.23
C SER A 187 3.95 3.40 -0.45
N PHE A 188 3.61 2.43 0.41
CA PHE A 188 2.32 2.41 1.12
C PHE A 188 2.50 2.80 2.58
N SER A 189 1.83 3.88 3.02
CA SER A 189 1.76 4.35 4.40
C SER A 189 0.57 3.73 5.17
N ALA A 190 0.38 4.13 6.43
CA ALA A 190 -0.80 3.74 7.20
C ALA A 190 -2.09 4.33 6.60
N ASP A 191 -2.08 5.60 6.21
CA ASP A 191 -3.22 6.30 5.60
C ASP A 191 -3.63 5.67 4.27
N ASP A 192 -2.65 5.25 3.45
CA ASP A 192 -2.90 4.52 2.22
C ASP A 192 -3.69 3.22 2.46
N ILE A 193 -3.29 2.46 3.49
CA ILE A 193 -3.96 1.20 3.85
C ILE A 193 -5.36 1.47 4.42
N PHE A 194 -5.52 2.54 5.19
CA PHE A 194 -6.83 2.96 5.70
C PHE A 194 -7.76 3.35 4.56
N PHE A 195 -7.28 4.17 3.62
CA PHE A 195 -8.00 4.54 2.41
C PHE A 195 -8.41 3.31 1.58
N PHE A 196 -7.50 2.37 1.35
CA PHE A 196 -7.84 1.13 0.64
C PHE A 196 -8.95 0.34 1.37
N ALA A 197 -8.90 0.30 2.70
CA ALA A 197 -9.91 -0.38 3.51
C ALA A 197 -11.29 0.29 3.39
N THR A 198 -11.38 1.62 3.43
CA THR A 198 -12.65 2.35 3.28
C THR A 198 -13.22 2.22 1.87
N GLU A 199 -12.38 2.21 0.83
CA GLU A 199 -12.81 1.97 -0.55
C GLU A 199 -13.30 0.54 -0.79
N LEU A 200 -12.77 -0.43 -0.04
CA LEU A 200 -13.21 -1.82 -0.03
C LEU A 200 -14.53 -1.98 0.76
N ASN A 201 -14.66 -1.29 1.89
CA ASN A 201 -15.81 -1.34 2.77
C ASN A 201 -16.07 0.05 3.40
N PRO A 202 -17.02 0.84 2.85
CA PRO A 202 -17.31 2.18 3.32
C PRO A 202 -17.85 2.29 4.75
N MET A 203 -18.14 1.16 5.40
CA MET A 203 -18.57 1.13 6.80
C MET A 203 -17.41 1.18 7.78
N ILE A 204 -16.16 1.09 7.32
CA ILE A 204 -14.97 1.23 8.17
C ILE A 204 -14.77 2.71 8.48
N ALA A 205 -14.84 3.06 9.76
CA ALA A 205 -14.64 4.42 10.26
C ALA A 205 -13.56 4.50 11.35
N SER A 206 -12.97 3.38 11.75
CA SER A 206 -11.87 3.35 12.74
C SER A 206 -10.81 2.29 12.45
N GLU A 207 -9.66 2.45 13.08
CA GLU A 207 -8.54 1.50 12.99
C GLU A 207 -8.93 0.10 13.51
N GLU A 208 -9.76 0.02 14.57
CA GLU A 208 -10.25 -1.27 15.08
C GLU A 208 -11.17 -1.96 14.08
N GLU A 209 -12.00 -1.20 13.37
CA GLU A 209 -12.89 -1.74 12.33
C GLU A 209 -12.09 -2.23 11.12
N LEU A 210 -11.03 -1.51 10.73
CA LEU A 210 -10.07 -1.94 9.72
C LEU A 210 -9.43 -3.28 10.12
N LEU A 211 -8.88 -3.38 11.33
CA LEU A 211 -8.24 -4.60 11.81
C LEU A 211 -9.22 -5.78 11.89
N ALA A 212 -10.47 -5.51 12.28
CA ALA A 212 -11.53 -6.50 12.27
C ALA A 212 -11.86 -6.98 10.84
N ASP A 213 -11.87 -6.06 9.87
CA ASP A 213 -12.07 -6.40 8.46
C ASP A 213 -10.91 -7.24 7.91
N VAL A 214 -9.65 -6.84 8.16
CA VAL A 214 -8.46 -7.63 7.79
C VAL A 214 -8.53 -9.05 8.37
N ALA A 215 -8.89 -9.19 9.65
CA ALA A 215 -9.02 -10.50 10.30
C ALA A 215 -10.21 -11.34 9.75
N LYS A 216 -11.25 -10.69 9.22
CA LYS A 216 -12.43 -11.35 8.66
C LYS A 216 -12.23 -11.71 7.19
N ASN A 217 -11.60 -10.83 6.43
CA ASN A 217 -11.42 -10.89 4.99
C ASN A 217 -10.01 -10.43 4.59
N PRO A 218 -8.96 -11.22 4.86
CA PRO A 218 -7.58 -10.79 4.59
C PRO A 218 -7.22 -10.76 3.09
N VAL A 219 -8.01 -11.41 2.24
CA VAL A 219 -7.65 -11.65 0.83
C VAL A 219 -7.42 -10.36 0.03
N PRO A 220 -8.25 -9.31 0.10
CA PRO A 220 -8.01 -8.06 -0.61
C PRO A 220 -6.67 -7.43 -0.20
N TYR A 221 -6.36 -7.40 1.09
CA TYR A 221 -5.08 -6.91 1.62
C TYR A 221 -3.89 -7.76 1.17
N MET A 222 -4.06 -9.09 1.08
CA MET A 222 -3.03 -9.99 0.52
C MET A 222 -2.79 -9.73 -0.98
N MET A 223 -3.77 -9.20 -1.72
CA MET A 223 -3.57 -8.85 -3.14
C MET A 223 -2.69 -7.62 -3.33
N LEU A 224 -2.52 -6.78 -2.30
CA LEU A 224 -1.55 -5.68 -2.34
C LEU A 224 -0.11 -6.19 -2.55
N PHE A 225 0.19 -7.45 -2.21
CA PHE A 225 1.51 -8.06 -2.46
C PHE A 225 1.92 -7.98 -3.94
N ALA A 226 0.96 -8.03 -4.86
CA ALA A 226 1.21 -7.92 -6.30
C ALA A 226 1.73 -6.53 -6.71
N ARG A 227 1.67 -5.56 -5.80
CA ARG A 227 2.06 -4.16 -5.96
C ARG A 227 3.08 -3.71 -4.91
N SER A 228 3.69 -4.66 -4.20
CA SER A 228 4.72 -4.40 -3.18
C SER A 228 5.95 -3.65 -3.71
N ASN A 229 6.21 -3.78 -5.02
CA ASN A 229 7.33 -3.17 -5.73
C ASN A 229 7.00 -1.79 -6.33
N TYR A 230 5.82 -1.21 -6.05
CA TYR A 230 5.54 0.14 -6.49
C TYR A 230 6.51 1.11 -5.80
N PRO A 231 7.22 1.95 -6.58
CA PRO A 231 8.22 2.84 -6.01
C PRO A 231 7.56 4.00 -5.28
N LEU A 232 8.22 4.49 -4.23
CA LEU A 232 7.87 5.77 -3.64
C LEU A 232 8.11 6.89 -4.66
N THR A 233 7.12 7.72 -4.91
CA THR A 233 7.24 8.84 -5.85
C THR A 233 7.72 10.08 -5.13
N VAL A 234 8.89 10.59 -5.54
CA VAL A 234 9.52 11.78 -4.96
C VAL A 234 9.81 12.78 -6.07
N HIS A 235 9.41 14.03 -5.87
CA HIS A 235 9.69 15.13 -6.80
C HIS A 235 10.21 16.34 -6.03
N GLU A 236 11.36 16.87 -6.46
CA GLU A 236 12.05 18.01 -5.81
C GLU A 236 12.31 17.81 -4.29
N GLY A 237 12.53 16.55 -3.88
CA GLY A 237 12.78 16.20 -2.48
C GLY A 237 11.54 16.05 -1.62
N GLU A 238 10.35 16.23 -2.19
CA GLU A 238 9.07 16.02 -1.53
C GLU A 238 8.47 14.67 -1.95
N VAL A 239 7.91 13.93 -0.99
CA VAL A 239 7.09 12.76 -1.31
C VAL A 239 5.77 13.25 -1.90
N LEU A 240 5.38 12.69 -3.04
CA LEU A 240 4.10 13.02 -3.65
C LEU A 240 2.97 12.25 -2.96
N GLU A 241 2.04 13.00 -2.39
CA GLU A 241 0.86 12.53 -1.67
C GLU A 241 -0.30 13.44 -2.03
N LEU A 242 -1.41 12.89 -2.48
CA LEU A 242 -2.65 13.62 -2.63
C LEU A 242 -3.25 13.84 -1.25
N ILE A 243 -3.26 15.10 -0.83
CA ILE A 243 -3.78 15.54 0.46
C ILE A 243 -5.08 16.26 0.22
N ILE A 244 -6.15 15.86 0.93
CA ILE A 244 -7.49 16.43 0.74
C ILE A 244 -8.12 16.69 2.09
N PHE A 245 -8.68 17.88 2.24
CA PHE A 245 -9.49 18.29 3.39
C PHE A 245 -10.79 18.94 2.90
N GLY A 246 -11.93 18.52 3.47
CA GLY A 246 -13.26 18.98 3.09
C GLY A 246 -13.96 19.74 4.22
N ILE A 247 -14.66 20.83 3.87
CA ILE A 247 -15.49 21.58 4.82
C ILE A 247 -16.88 21.76 4.22
N GLU A 248 -17.89 21.20 4.89
CA GLU A 248 -19.30 21.40 4.56
C GLU A 248 -19.85 22.69 5.17
N GLU A 249 -20.91 23.22 4.57
CA GLU A 249 -21.64 24.42 5.01
C GLU A 249 -20.77 25.69 5.20
N GLN A 250 -19.62 25.75 4.51
CA GLN A 250 -18.68 26.86 4.64
C GLN A 250 -19.06 28.03 3.72
N GLU A 251 -18.97 29.26 4.23
CA GLU A 251 -19.00 30.46 3.38
C GLU A 251 -17.57 30.96 3.15
N VAL A 252 -17.17 31.10 1.90
CA VAL A 252 -15.83 31.56 1.54
C VAL A 252 -15.87 33.02 1.09
N PRO A 253 -15.09 33.93 1.71
CA PRO A 253 -15.09 35.34 1.36
C PRO A 253 -14.21 35.61 0.13
N VAL A 254 -14.55 35.00 -1.02
CA VAL A 254 -13.73 34.96 -2.25
C VAL A 254 -13.20 36.35 -2.66
N ALA A 255 -14.06 37.36 -2.68
CA ALA A 255 -13.66 38.73 -3.06
C ALA A 255 -12.55 39.34 -2.17
N SER A 256 -12.45 38.89 -0.91
CA SER A 256 -11.36 39.32 -0.02
C SER A 256 -10.05 38.57 -0.27
N MET A 257 -10.14 37.37 -0.84
CA MET A 257 -9.02 36.45 -1.06
C MET A 257 -8.26 36.75 -2.36
N GLU A 258 -8.87 37.42 -3.33
CA GLU A 258 -8.20 37.83 -4.60
C GLU A 258 -6.93 38.68 -4.39
N LYS A 259 -6.72 39.22 -3.19
CA LYS A 259 -5.50 39.96 -2.82
C LYS A 259 -4.30 39.04 -2.60
N ASP A 260 -4.56 37.85 -2.07
CA ASP A 260 -3.55 36.91 -1.59
C ASP A 260 -3.51 35.63 -2.46
N PHE A 261 -4.56 35.39 -3.26
CA PHE A 261 -4.75 34.21 -4.09
C PHE A 261 -5.05 34.56 -5.55
N LEU A 262 -4.71 33.64 -6.45
CA LEU A 262 -5.21 33.61 -7.81
C LEU A 262 -6.56 32.88 -7.80
N VAL A 263 -7.61 33.52 -8.32
CA VAL A 263 -8.97 32.96 -8.30
C VAL A 263 -9.49 32.81 -9.72
N ASP A 264 -9.81 31.58 -10.11
CA ASP A 264 -10.57 31.28 -11.31
C ASP A 264 -11.99 30.86 -10.93
N GLN A 265 -12.96 31.05 -11.83
CA GLN A 265 -14.34 30.62 -11.61
C GLN A 265 -14.90 29.91 -12.84
N VAL A 266 -15.55 28.76 -12.62
CA VAL A 266 -16.36 28.04 -13.60
C VAL A 266 -17.70 27.72 -12.94
N ALA A 267 -18.78 28.29 -13.49
CA ALA A 267 -20.13 28.19 -12.90
C ALA A 267 -20.15 28.60 -11.42
N SER A 268 -20.63 27.73 -10.52
CA SER A 268 -20.68 27.97 -9.06
C SER A 268 -19.36 27.71 -8.35
N VAL A 269 -18.37 27.13 -9.03
CA VAL A 269 -17.13 26.64 -8.45
C VAL A 269 -16.00 27.64 -8.65
N TYR A 270 -15.32 27.97 -7.54
CA TYR A 270 -14.15 28.84 -7.49
C TYR A 270 -12.90 28.01 -7.24
N ARG A 271 -11.87 28.15 -8.09
CA ARG A 271 -10.54 27.59 -7.85
C ARG A 271 -9.63 28.68 -7.30
N ILE A 272 -9.18 28.48 -6.06
CA ILE A 272 -8.40 29.42 -5.27
C ILE A 272 -6.99 28.85 -5.13
N ARG A 273 -6.03 29.48 -5.80
CA ARG A 273 -4.63 29.01 -5.90
C ARG A 273 -3.69 29.96 -5.18
N LEU A 274 -2.77 29.42 -4.40
CA LEU A 274 -1.75 30.22 -3.75
C LEU A 274 -0.60 30.47 -4.73
N LYS A 275 -0.27 31.75 -4.94
CA LYS A 275 0.82 32.15 -5.84
C LYS A 275 2.13 31.48 -5.44
N ASP A 276 2.87 30.99 -6.42
CA ASP A 276 4.13 30.24 -6.27
C ASP A 276 3.99 28.80 -5.71
N TRP A 277 2.78 28.37 -5.34
CA TRP A 277 2.50 27.02 -4.80
C TRP A 277 1.52 26.20 -5.67
N GLU A 278 0.95 26.81 -6.69
CA GLU A 278 0.00 26.16 -7.61
C GLU A 278 0.63 25.20 -8.63
N GLY A 279 1.96 25.26 -8.78
CA GLY A 279 2.71 24.43 -9.72
C GLY A 279 3.40 23.25 -9.04
N LYS A 280 4.24 22.56 -9.82
CA LYS A 280 5.08 21.45 -9.32
C LYS A 280 5.96 21.90 -8.14
N PRO A 281 6.22 21.00 -7.17
CA PRO A 281 5.57 19.69 -6.96
C PRO A 281 4.24 19.79 -6.19
N HIS A 282 3.86 21.00 -5.75
CA HIS A 282 2.88 21.21 -4.69
C HIS A 282 1.43 21.17 -5.14
N PHE A 283 1.12 21.75 -6.29
CA PHE A 283 -0.25 21.85 -6.83
C PHE A 283 -1.30 22.24 -5.77
N ALA A 284 -0.93 23.21 -4.93
CA ALA A 284 -1.76 23.59 -3.79
C ALA A 284 -2.92 24.48 -4.25
N ALA A 285 -4.15 23.98 -4.10
CA ALA A 285 -5.36 24.67 -4.53
C ALA A 285 -6.53 24.38 -3.56
N ALA A 286 -7.48 25.29 -3.50
CA ALA A 286 -8.77 25.05 -2.86
C ALA A 286 -9.91 25.29 -3.85
N TYR A 287 -10.93 24.45 -3.81
CA TYR A 287 -12.11 24.51 -4.65
C TYR A 287 -13.31 24.81 -3.76
N TYR A 288 -14.01 25.90 -4.05
CA TYR A 288 -15.21 26.28 -3.32
C TYR A 288 -16.42 26.23 -4.23
N ASP A 289 -17.37 25.37 -3.94
CA ASP A 289 -18.68 25.36 -4.56
C ASP A 289 -19.65 26.24 -3.78
N SER A 290 -20.05 27.35 -4.38
CA SER A 290 -20.93 28.33 -3.74
C SER A 290 -22.39 27.88 -3.65
N GLU A 291 -22.83 26.92 -4.46
CA GLU A 291 -24.19 26.38 -4.40
C GLU A 291 -24.30 25.33 -3.29
N GLU A 292 -23.36 24.38 -3.24
CA GLU A 292 -23.29 23.34 -2.21
C GLU A 292 -22.69 23.82 -0.88
N ARG A 293 -22.07 25.01 -0.87
CA ARG A 293 -21.34 25.58 0.27
C ARG A 293 -20.26 24.62 0.79
N PHE A 294 -19.53 24.01 -0.13
CA PHE A 294 -18.49 23.04 0.16
C PHE A 294 -17.12 23.57 -0.27
N LEU A 295 -16.14 23.46 0.63
CA LEU A 295 -14.75 23.83 0.37
C LEU A 295 -13.87 22.58 0.42
N GLN A 296 -13.24 22.23 -0.70
CA GLN A 296 -12.21 21.21 -0.78
C GLN A 296 -10.83 21.87 -0.86
N VAL A 297 -9.93 21.55 0.06
CA VAL A 297 -8.54 22.01 0.07
C VAL A 297 -7.66 20.84 -0.33
N THR A 298 -6.76 21.05 -1.29
CA THR A 298 -5.87 19.99 -1.76
C THR A 298 -4.45 20.45 -2.03
N ALA A 299 -3.51 19.53 -1.91
CA ALA A 299 -2.14 19.66 -2.40
C ALA A 299 -1.56 18.27 -2.70
N MET A 300 -0.47 18.25 -3.48
CA MET A 300 0.30 17.05 -3.83
C MET A 300 1.51 16.80 -2.90
N THR A 301 1.67 17.62 -1.85
CA THR A 301 2.76 17.50 -0.86
C THR A 301 2.31 18.07 0.48
N GLN A 302 2.86 17.54 1.59
CA GLN A 302 2.57 18.02 2.94
C GLN A 302 2.94 19.49 3.14
N ARG A 303 4.08 19.93 2.57
CA ARG A 303 4.50 21.34 2.62
C ARG A 303 3.51 22.25 1.89
N GLY A 304 3.06 21.84 0.70
CA GLY A 304 2.06 22.59 -0.07
C GLY A 304 0.74 22.74 0.69
N TYR A 305 0.26 21.65 1.29
CA TYR A 305 -0.94 21.66 2.12
C TYR A 305 -0.80 22.60 3.32
N ALA A 306 0.28 22.47 4.09
CA ALA A 306 0.50 23.27 5.30
C ALA A 306 0.51 24.78 5.01
N VAL A 307 1.18 25.19 3.93
CA VAL A 307 1.26 26.60 3.53
C VAL A 307 -0.09 27.12 3.03
N LEU A 308 -0.82 26.31 2.24
CA LEU A 308 -2.18 26.67 1.81
C LEU A 308 -3.14 26.79 3.00
N ALA A 309 -3.13 25.82 3.92
CA ALA A 309 -3.95 25.83 5.12
C ALA A 309 -3.68 27.07 5.99
N GLU A 310 -2.40 27.44 6.19
CA GLU A 310 -2.04 28.68 6.88
C GLU A 310 -2.58 29.93 6.17
N ALA A 311 -2.46 29.99 4.85
CA ALA A 311 -2.96 31.11 4.06
C ALA A 311 -4.49 31.23 4.16
N LEU A 312 -5.23 30.11 4.05
CA LEU A 312 -6.68 30.08 4.19
C LEU A 312 -7.15 30.48 5.61
N ARG A 313 -6.42 30.06 6.65
CA ARG A 313 -6.69 30.46 8.04
C ARG A 313 -6.57 31.99 8.26
N LYS A 314 -5.73 32.70 7.50
CA LYS A 314 -5.67 34.19 7.54
C LYS A 314 -6.98 34.84 7.10
N HIS A 315 -7.77 34.15 6.28
CA HIS A 315 -9.12 34.55 5.87
C HIS A 315 -10.23 33.96 6.76
N ARG A 316 -9.87 33.44 7.94
CA ARG A 316 -10.80 32.86 8.94
C ARG A 316 -11.52 31.59 8.46
N LEU A 317 -10.93 30.87 7.50
CA LEU A 317 -11.41 29.55 7.11
C LEU A 317 -10.88 28.51 8.11
N PRO A 318 -11.72 27.59 8.62
CA PRO A 318 -11.35 26.64 9.66
C PRO A 318 -10.63 25.41 9.08
N VAL A 319 -9.57 25.62 8.30
CA VAL A 319 -8.76 24.53 7.74
C VAL A 319 -7.87 23.95 8.83
N GLU A 320 -7.92 22.64 9.01
CA GLU A 320 -7.13 21.92 10.01
C GLU A 320 -5.70 21.63 9.52
N GLU A 321 -4.80 21.34 10.46
CA GLU A 321 -3.41 20.97 10.13
C GLU A 321 -3.32 19.52 9.64
N GLU A 322 -4.21 18.68 10.12
CA GLU A 322 -4.42 17.31 9.63
C GLU A 322 -5.53 17.35 8.57
N ALA A 323 -5.32 16.61 7.49
CA ALA A 323 -6.28 16.49 6.39
C ALA A 323 -7.12 15.22 6.54
N ASP A 324 -8.23 15.13 5.81
CA ASP A 324 -9.10 13.94 5.84
C ASP A 324 -8.47 12.75 5.10
N ILE A 325 -7.70 13.03 4.05
CA ILE A 325 -7.08 12.02 3.19
C ILE A 325 -5.62 12.38 2.96
N TYR A 326 -4.75 11.39 3.13
CA TYR A 326 -3.38 11.36 2.64
C TYR A 326 -3.23 10.11 1.78
N LEU A 327 -3.09 10.28 0.47
CA LEU A 327 -3.05 9.16 -0.47
C LEU A 327 -1.88 9.27 -1.43
N ARG A 328 -1.00 8.28 -1.40
CA ARG A 328 0.10 8.18 -2.37
C ARG A 328 -0.43 7.68 -3.71
N PRO A 329 0.08 8.20 -4.85
CA PRO A 329 -0.36 7.78 -6.18
C PRO A 329 -0.27 6.25 -6.39
N ALA A 330 0.75 5.63 -5.82
CA ALA A 330 0.92 4.18 -5.88
C ALA A 330 -0.26 3.41 -5.27
N MET A 331 -0.82 3.89 -4.16
CA MET A 331 -1.97 3.25 -3.52
C MET A 331 -3.26 3.51 -4.32
N LEU A 332 -3.44 4.73 -4.85
CA LEU A 332 -4.58 5.03 -5.72
C LEU A 332 -4.63 4.04 -6.90
N THR A 333 -3.53 3.93 -7.66
CA THR A 333 -3.44 2.98 -8.78
C THR A 333 -3.67 1.53 -8.34
N ALA A 334 -3.07 1.10 -7.22
CA ALA A 334 -3.27 -0.25 -6.71
C ALA A 334 -4.75 -0.50 -6.35
N THR A 335 -5.41 0.47 -5.72
CA THR A 335 -6.81 0.38 -5.31
C THR A 335 -7.72 0.26 -6.53
N GLU A 336 -7.54 1.13 -7.54
CA GLU A 336 -8.34 1.11 -8.76
C GLU A 336 -8.20 -0.21 -9.53
N GLU A 337 -6.98 -0.73 -9.65
CA GLU A 337 -6.72 -2.02 -10.28
C GLU A 337 -7.39 -3.18 -9.51
N LEU A 338 -7.25 -3.20 -8.19
CA LEU A 338 -7.80 -4.25 -7.34
C LEU A 338 -9.33 -4.24 -7.36
N LEU A 339 -9.95 -3.06 -7.29
CA LEU A 339 -11.40 -2.86 -7.26
C LEU A 339 -12.06 -2.80 -8.65
N LYS A 340 -11.26 -2.64 -9.72
CA LYS A 340 -11.71 -2.46 -11.11
C LYS A 340 -12.66 -1.27 -11.29
N ARG A 341 -12.40 -0.19 -10.60
CA ARG A 341 -13.11 1.08 -10.77
C ARG A 341 -12.15 2.22 -10.63
N GLU A 342 -12.41 3.28 -11.37
CA GLU A 342 -11.76 4.57 -11.20
C GLU A 342 -12.24 5.22 -9.89
N ILE A 343 -11.34 5.96 -9.25
CA ILE A 343 -11.61 6.66 -8.00
C ILE A 343 -11.31 8.14 -8.22
N GLU A 344 -12.39 8.91 -8.35
CA GLU A 344 -12.31 10.35 -8.52
C GLU A 344 -12.24 11.05 -7.16
N LEU A 345 -11.09 11.66 -6.86
CA LEU A 345 -10.85 12.35 -5.58
C LEU A 345 -10.91 13.88 -5.71
N MET A 346 -10.71 14.41 -6.92
CA MET A 346 -10.68 15.84 -7.19
C MET A 346 -11.67 16.22 -8.32
N PRO A 347 -12.99 15.99 -8.13
CA PRO A 347 -14.01 16.28 -9.14
C PRO A 347 -13.97 17.72 -9.65
N TYR A 348 -13.61 18.66 -8.78
CA TYR A 348 -13.62 20.08 -9.12
C TYR A 348 -12.45 20.52 -9.99
N GLU A 349 -11.28 19.86 -9.93
CA GLU A 349 -10.13 20.25 -10.76
C GLU A 349 -10.41 19.98 -12.25
N LEU A 350 -11.18 18.92 -12.55
CA LEU A 350 -11.62 18.59 -13.91
C LEU A 350 -12.42 19.72 -14.59
N LEU A 351 -13.05 20.61 -13.81
CA LEU A 351 -13.77 21.78 -14.35
C LEU A 351 -12.82 22.86 -14.91
N PHE A 352 -11.55 22.83 -14.49
CA PHE A 352 -10.55 23.83 -14.83
C PHE A 352 -9.42 23.28 -15.71
N GLU A 353 -9.36 21.96 -15.90
CA GLU A 353 -8.56 21.35 -16.95
C GLU A 353 -9.02 21.91 -18.30
N LYS A 354 -8.10 22.61 -18.97
CA LYS A 354 -8.30 22.94 -20.37
C LYS A 354 -7.80 21.74 -21.14
N GLU A 355 -8.68 21.08 -21.90
CA GLU A 355 -8.24 20.25 -23.02
C GLU A 355 -7.30 21.12 -23.86
N ASP A 356 -6.01 20.85 -23.80
CA ASP A 356 -5.03 21.46 -24.69
C ASP A 356 -5.00 20.57 -25.94
N PRO A 357 -5.64 21.00 -27.04
CA PRO A 357 -5.74 20.18 -28.23
C PRO A 357 -4.36 19.85 -28.79
N GLU A 358 -3.35 20.68 -28.53
CA GLU A 358 -1.97 20.42 -28.97
C GLU A 358 -1.34 19.25 -28.21
N VAL A 359 -1.60 19.12 -26.90
CA VAL A 359 -1.08 18.03 -26.07
C VAL A 359 -1.78 16.72 -26.40
N GLU A 360 -3.09 16.75 -26.62
CA GLU A 360 -3.85 15.56 -27.03
C GLU A 360 -3.43 15.09 -28.42
N GLU A 361 -3.29 16.00 -29.40
CA GLU A 361 -2.76 15.67 -30.72
C GLU A 361 -1.32 15.13 -30.64
N GLU A 362 -0.46 15.67 -29.78
CA GLU A 362 0.91 15.19 -29.64
C GLU A 362 0.95 13.78 -29.01
N LEU A 363 0.12 13.50 -28.01
CA LEU A 363 -0.03 12.17 -27.40
C LEU A 363 -0.60 11.15 -28.39
N GLU A 364 -1.58 11.53 -29.21
CA GLU A 364 -2.10 10.68 -30.28
C GLU A 364 -1.01 10.33 -31.31
N ARG A 365 -0.20 11.32 -31.71
CA ARG A 365 0.94 11.10 -32.62
C ARG A 365 1.99 10.18 -31.98
N LEU A 366 2.28 10.33 -30.70
CA LEU A 366 3.20 9.46 -29.96
C LEU A 366 2.67 8.01 -29.89
N ASN A 367 1.38 7.83 -29.59
CA ASN A 367 0.75 6.51 -29.57
C ASN A 367 0.73 5.85 -30.95
N ALA A 368 0.44 6.61 -32.01
CA ALA A 368 0.51 6.13 -33.39
C ALA A 368 1.95 5.73 -33.78
N PHE A 369 2.94 6.51 -33.37
CA PHE A 369 4.36 6.19 -33.56
C PHE A 369 4.73 4.84 -32.92
N ILE A 370 4.35 4.62 -31.65
CA ILE A 370 4.61 3.36 -30.95
C ILE A 370 3.93 2.20 -31.67
N GLY A 371 2.67 2.39 -32.09
CA GLY A 371 1.91 1.40 -32.86
C GLY A 371 2.62 0.94 -34.13
N LEU A 372 3.29 1.86 -34.84
CA LEU A 372 4.07 1.55 -36.04
C LEU A 372 5.44 0.92 -35.75
N ALA A 373 6.05 1.21 -34.59
CA ALA A 373 7.33 0.65 -34.18
C ALA A 373 7.21 -0.79 -33.63
N LEU A 374 6.06 -1.13 -33.05
CA LEU A 374 5.82 -2.44 -32.41
C LEU A 374 6.10 -3.67 -33.30
N PRO A 375 5.71 -3.72 -34.59
CA PRO A 375 6.03 -4.87 -35.46
C PRO A 375 7.53 -5.12 -35.61
N ASP A 376 8.33 -4.06 -35.75
CA ASP A 376 9.79 -4.16 -35.87
C ASP A 376 10.41 -4.62 -34.55
N LEU A 377 9.97 -4.04 -33.43
CA LEU A 377 10.40 -4.44 -32.09
C LEU A 377 10.07 -5.90 -31.78
N ASN A 378 8.85 -6.35 -32.09
CA ASN A 378 8.42 -7.75 -31.93
C ASN A 378 9.22 -8.72 -32.83
N ALA A 379 9.73 -8.23 -33.96
CA ALA A 379 10.61 -9.00 -34.85
C ALA A 379 12.09 -8.95 -34.44
N GLY A 380 12.43 -8.29 -33.32
CA GLY A 380 13.80 -8.11 -32.84
C GLY A 380 14.64 -7.19 -33.74
N LYS A 381 14.01 -6.29 -34.48
CA LYS A 381 14.66 -5.30 -35.34
C LYS A 381 14.59 -3.92 -34.69
N GLU A 382 15.61 -3.10 -34.94
CA GLU A 382 15.54 -1.69 -34.57
C GLU A 382 14.59 -0.95 -35.54
N PRO A 383 13.55 -0.27 -35.03
CA PRO A 383 12.65 0.53 -35.85
C PRO A 383 13.38 1.73 -36.46
N ASP A 384 13.02 2.09 -37.69
CA ASP A 384 13.49 3.32 -38.33
C ASP A 384 12.74 4.53 -37.74
N VAL A 385 13.30 5.07 -36.65
CA VAL A 385 12.69 6.11 -35.82
C VAL A 385 12.40 7.38 -36.62
N GLU A 386 13.30 7.77 -37.52
CA GLU A 386 13.20 8.96 -38.37
C GLU A 386 12.03 8.82 -39.36
N ARG A 387 11.96 7.68 -40.04
CA ARG A 387 10.88 7.41 -40.99
C ARG A 387 9.52 7.31 -40.30
N LEU A 388 9.46 6.67 -39.14
CA LEU A 388 8.20 6.47 -38.40
C LEU A 388 7.67 7.77 -37.80
N ALA A 389 8.53 8.62 -37.24
CA ALA A 389 8.11 9.91 -36.70
C ALA A 389 7.63 10.86 -37.81
N ALA A 390 8.32 10.88 -38.95
CA ALA A 390 7.87 11.62 -40.13
C ALA A 390 6.50 11.14 -40.64
N GLN A 391 6.20 9.84 -40.51
CA GLN A 391 4.93 9.26 -40.94
C GLN A 391 3.74 9.73 -40.09
N VAL A 392 3.96 10.06 -38.82
CA VAL A 392 2.91 10.53 -37.90
C VAL A 392 3.00 12.02 -37.58
N GLY A 393 3.97 12.74 -38.16
CA GLY A 393 4.18 14.16 -37.89
C GLY A 393 4.63 14.45 -36.45
N LEU A 394 5.41 13.54 -35.85
CA LEU A 394 5.97 13.68 -34.51
C LEU A 394 7.31 14.43 -34.57
N ASP A 395 7.49 15.44 -33.73
CA ASP A 395 8.77 16.13 -33.56
C ASP A 395 9.72 15.23 -32.74
N LEU A 396 10.72 14.68 -33.43
CA LEU A 396 11.71 13.79 -32.85
C LEU A 396 12.64 14.45 -31.84
N GLU A 397 12.95 15.74 -32.00
CA GLU A 397 13.82 16.40 -31.02
C GLU A 397 13.06 16.67 -29.73
N ALA A 398 11.81 17.12 -29.83
CA ALA A 398 10.96 17.37 -28.66
C ALA A 398 10.67 16.08 -27.87
N ASN A 399 10.54 14.94 -28.55
CA ASN A 399 10.09 13.67 -27.95
C ASN A 399 11.21 12.63 -27.76
N ARG A 400 12.47 13.01 -27.96
CA ARG A 400 13.61 12.08 -27.98
C ARG A 400 13.73 11.23 -26.71
N ASP A 401 13.59 11.86 -25.55
CA ASP A 401 13.77 11.20 -24.26
C ASP A 401 12.63 10.21 -23.98
N ALA A 402 11.39 10.57 -24.32
CA ALA A 402 10.23 9.70 -24.21
C ALA A 402 10.38 8.45 -25.10
N ILE A 403 10.75 8.64 -26.37
CA ILE A 403 10.98 7.53 -27.32
C ILE A 403 12.09 6.60 -26.83
N GLN A 404 13.19 7.15 -26.32
CA GLN A 404 14.30 6.36 -25.78
C GLN A 404 13.89 5.54 -24.55
N GLN A 405 13.12 6.12 -23.63
CA GLN A 405 12.62 5.41 -22.46
C GLN A 405 11.71 4.24 -22.86
N ILE A 406 10.77 4.47 -23.78
CA ILE A 406 9.86 3.43 -24.27
C ILE A 406 10.63 2.26 -24.88
N PHE A 407 11.61 2.55 -25.75
CA PHE A 407 12.42 1.49 -26.35
C PHE A 407 13.33 0.79 -25.34
N ALA A 408 13.92 1.50 -24.38
CA ALA A 408 14.72 0.90 -23.32
C ALA A 408 13.89 -0.07 -22.46
N GLU A 409 12.66 0.31 -22.11
CA GLU A 409 11.73 -0.58 -21.39
C GLU A 409 11.36 -1.81 -22.21
N PHE A 410 11.09 -1.64 -23.50
CA PHE A 410 10.74 -2.76 -24.38
C PHE A 410 11.90 -3.77 -24.49
N HIS A 411 13.13 -3.29 -24.66
CA HIS A 411 14.32 -4.15 -24.69
C HIS A 411 14.59 -4.85 -23.35
N LYS A 412 14.28 -4.21 -22.22
CA LYS A 412 14.36 -4.82 -20.89
C LYS A 412 13.34 -5.94 -20.72
N LYS A 413 12.13 -5.78 -21.27
CA LYS A 413 11.07 -6.81 -21.27
C LYS A 413 11.37 -7.99 -22.19
N MET A 414 12.01 -7.77 -23.35
CA MET A 414 12.41 -8.83 -24.30
C MET A 414 13.63 -9.66 -23.85
N LYS A 415 14.41 -9.18 -22.88
CA LYS A 415 15.58 -9.90 -22.30
C LYS A 415 15.24 -10.74 -21.07
N LYS A 416 14.02 -10.62 -20.54
CA LYS A 416 13.44 -11.54 -19.56
C LYS A 416 12.71 -12.65 -20.31
#